data_AF-A0AAJ2UVK7-F1
#
_entry.id   AF-A0AAJ2UVK7-F1
#
_cell.length_a   1.000
_cell.length_b   1.000
_cell.length_c   1.000
_cell.angle_alpha   90.00
_cell.angle_beta   90.00
_cell.angle_gamma   90.00
#
_symmetry.space_group_name_H-M   'P 1'
#
loop_
_entity.id
_entity.type
_entity.pdbx_description
1 polymer ?
#
loop_
_entity_poly.entity_id
_entity_poly.type
_entity_poly.pdbx_seq_one_letter_code
_entity_poly.pdbx_strand_id
1 'polypeptide(L)'
;MRTVRPLRFLGATALATLVMITFAPVAAGAGPAPEPSAPRTEVPVSSADLDGPAVSTVKVTVKNTGPQRMRSLKVSFAGPVGWAVQPTLTSVPGTFGVGATTAAEFRVQVPGKREGFTLRTFTATATYAGGDGAGSATATRTETNGAPFANLAAAYNNVGITDEGETGPGDYDGEGNSFSAQKLAAAGLEPSGRVEALGAELEWPGVSPGAKDNVAGAGQAIALSGRGGKLVFLGSGVTGGATGTATVYYTDGSSTSGSFGFPNWSFDPADAHGATLVASTDGRNRPDGYGNAGIAYRVFAHSVALDATKQVEFVVLPSNRNVHIFDMAIAS
;
A
#
# COMPACT_ATOMS: atom_id res chain seq x y z
N MET A 1 10.84 -63.46 -72.65
CA MET A 1 10.73 -63.99 -71.27
C MET A 1 9.57 -63.30 -70.56
N ARG A 2 8.96 -64.00 -69.61
CA ARG A 2 7.55 -63.91 -69.17
C ARG A 2 7.12 -62.63 -68.40
N THR A 3 5.84 -62.27 -68.62
CA THR A 3 4.78 -61.74 -67.71
C THR A 3 4.88 -60.35 -67.02
N VAL A 4 4.20 -59.33 -67.60
CA VAL A 4 2.88 -58.72 -67.19
C VAL A 4 2.66 -58.53 -65.66
N ARG A 5 2.49 -57.32 -65.07
CA ARG A 5 1.27 -56.46 -64.84
C ARG A 5 1.48 -55.60 -63.53
N PRO A 6 0.60 -54.68 -63.04
CA PRO A 6 0.18 -53.37 -63.61
C PRO A 6 -0.21 -52.24 -62.56
N LEU A 7 -0.84 -51.14 -63.07
CA LEU A 7 -1.87 -50.25 -62.44
C LEU A 7 -1.48 -49.35 -61.23
N ARG A 8 -1.99 -48.12 -61.00
CA ARG A 8 -2.75 -47.07 -61.73
C ARG A 8 -3.00 -45.89 -60.74
N PHE A 9 -2.90 -44.65 -61.23
CA PHE A 9 -3.74 -43.43 -60.99
C PHE A 9 -3.73 -42.54 -59.71
N LEU A 10 -4.12 -41.28 -60.05
CA LEU A 10 -4.76 -40.15 -59.34
C LEU A 10 -3.78 -39.03 -58.89
N GLY A 11 -4.00 -37.73 -59.13
CA GLY A 11 -5.14 -36.98 -59.66
C GLY A 11 -5.34 -35.69 -58.84
N ALA A 12 -5.74 -34.61 -59.51
CA ALA A 12 -6.40 -33.38 -59.01
C ALA A 12 -5.58 -32.11 -58.69
N THR A 13 -5.87 -31.10 -59.51
CA THR A 13 -5.76 -29.64 -59.41
C THR A 13 -6.65 -29.07 -58.29
N ALA A 14 -6.24 -27.96 -57.65
CA ALA A 14 -7.13 -27.14 -56.83
C ALA A 14 -6.85 -25.63 -57.00
N LEU A 15 -7.95 -24.88 -57.08
CA LEU A 15 -8.11 -23.46 -57.37
C LEU A 15 -7.45 -22.53 -56.32
N ALA A 16 -6.90 -21.41 -56.79
CA ALA A 16 -6.57 -20.25 -55.97
C ALA A 16 -7.78 -19.28 -55.93
N THR A 17 -8.38 -19.13 -54.75
CA THR A 17 -9.45 -18.14 -54.51
C THR A 17 -8.85 -16.91 -53.84
N LEU A 18 -8.94 -15.77 -54.52
CA LEU A 18 -8.52 -14.45 -54.05
C LEU A 18 -9.55 -13.93 -53.03
N VAL A 19 -9.17 -13.79 -51.76
CA VAL A 19 -9.98 -13.10 -50.75
C VAL A 19 -9.42 -11.67 -50.59
N MET A 20 -10.17 -10.70 -51.11
CA MET A 20 -9.93 -9.28 -50.83
C MET A 20 -10.42 -8.98 -49.41
N ILE A 21 -9.50 -8.78 -48.47
CA ILE A 21 -9.81 -8.29 -47.12
C ILE A 21 -9.84 -6.77 -47.18
N THR A 22 -11.04 -6.19 -47.16
CA THR A 22 -11.24 -4.76 -46.92
C THR A 22 -11.05 -4.49 -45.43
N PHE A 23 -9.97 -3.80 -45.05
CA PHE A 23 -9.81 -3.25 -43.71
C PHE A 23 -10.73 -2.02 -43.55
N ALA A 24 -11.82 -2.17 -42.80
CA ALA A 24 -12.51 -1.01 -42.26
C ALA A 24 -11.67 -0.43 -41.12
N PRO A 25 -11.48 0.90 -41.02
CA PRO A 25 -10.80 1.49 -39.87
C PRO A 25 -11.69 1.28 -38.64
N VAL A 26 -11.19 0.54 -37.66
CA VAL A 26 -11.79 0.46 -36.34
C VAL A 26 -11.64 1.85 -35.71
N ALA A 27 -12.75 2.58 -35.61
CA ALA A 27 -12.79 3.79 -34.80
C ALA A 27 -12.46 3.38 -33.35
N ALA A 28 -11.34 3.86 -32.85
CA ALA A 28 -11.00 3.75 -31.44
C ALA A 28 -12.12 4.44 -30.64
N GLY A 29 -12.98 3.65 -30.03
CA GLY A 29 -13.97 4.14 -29.08
C GLY A 29 -13.19 4.76 -27.92
N ALA A 30 -13.16 6.09 -27.86
CA ALA A 30 -12.79 6.78 -26.65
C ALA A 30 -13.73 6.27 -25.55
N GLY A 31 -13.18 5.57 -24.55
CA GLY A 31 -13.93 5.25 -23.35
C GLY A 31 -14.55 6.54 -22.79
N PRO A 32 -15.75 6.49 -22.18
CA PRO A 32 -16.37 7.67 -21.61
C PRO A 32 -15.34 8.37 -20.72
N ALA A 33 -15.11 9.65 -20.96
CA ALA A 33 -14.26 10.48 -20.12
C ALA A 33 -14.73 10.29 -18.67
N PRO A 34 -13.81 10.19 -17.68
CA PRO A 34 -14.21 10.11 -16.29
C PRO A 34 -15.14 11.29 -16.00
N GLU A 35 -16.37 10.98 -15.57
CA GLU A 35 -17.34 12.02 -15.22
C GLU A 35 -16.69 12.93 -14.16
N PRO A 36 -16.78 14.27 -14.30
CA PRO A 36 -16.29 15.17 -13.27
C PRO A 36 -16.90 14.76 -11.94
N SER A 37 -16.07 14.49 -10.93
CA SER A 37 -16.60 14.16 -9.61
C SER A 37 -17.48 15.32 -9.14
N ALA A 38 -18.69 14.99 -8.67
CA ALA A 38 -19.63 16.00 -8.22
C ALA A 38 -18.94 16.87 -7.15
N PRO A 39 -19.04 18.21 -7.23
CA PRO A 39 -18.37 19.08 -6.29
C PRO A 39 -18.87 18.78 -4.87
N ARG A 40 -17.95 18.34 -4.00
CA ARG A 40 -18.25 17.95 -2.61
C ARG A 40 -17.66 18.96 -1.65
N THR A 41 -18.46 19.38 -0.68
CA THR A 41 -18.08 20.34 0.36
C THR A 41 -16.80 19.87 1.04
N GLU A 42 -15.81 20.75 1.12
CA GLU A 42 -14.52 20.46 1.73
C GLU A 42 -14.53 20.90 3.21
N VAL A 43 -13.97 20.07 4.09
CA VAL A 43 -13.92 20.34 5.55
C VAL A 43 -12.49 20.22 6.10
N PRO A 44 -11.47 20.93 5.58
CA PRO A 44 -10.10 20.75 6.05
C PRO A 44 -9.94 21.13 7.54
N VAL A 45 -9.14 20.33 8.24
CA VAL A 45 -8.78 20.52 9.65
C VAL A 45 -7.32 21.00 9.72
N SER A 46 -7.06 22.07 10.47
CA SER A 46 -5.70 22.57 10.69
C SER A 46 -4.90 21.65 11.59
N SER A 47 -3.58 21.84 11.62
CA SER A 47 -2.74 21.12 12.57
C SER A 47 -2.98 21.52 14.03
N ALA A 48 -2.70 20.59 14.94
CA ALA A 48 -2.64 20.85 16.37
C ALA A 48 -1.18 20.84 16.85
N ASP A 49 -0.86 21.64 17.86
CA ASP A 49 0.39 21.50 18.60
C ASP A 49 0.25 20.33 19.58
N LEU A 50 1.00 19.25 19.34
CA LEU A 50 0.96 18.06 20.19
C LEU A 50 1.98 18.10 21.34
N ASP A 51 2.64 19.24 21.58
CA ASP A 51 3.55 19.46 22.70
C ASP A 51 2.81 19.72 24.02
N GLY A 52 2.14 18.68 24.52
CA GLY A 52 1.42 18.73 25.78
C GLY A 52 2.29 18.50 27.04
N PRO A 53 1.81 18.89 28.23
CA PRO A 53 0.43 19.29 28.51
C PRO A 53 0.15 20.76 28.15
N ALA A 54 -0.77 20.98 27.20
CA ALA A 54 -1.09 22.32 26.69
C ALA A 54 -2.51 22.37 26.10
N VAL A 55 -2.99 23.58 25.79
CA VAL A 55 -4.21 23.78 25.00
C VAL A 55 -3.81 24.19 23.59
N SER A 56 -4.16 23.37 22.61
CA SER A 56 -3.96 23.68 21.19
C SER A 56 -5.27 24.17 20.56
N THR A 57 -5.18 25.18 19.70
CA THR A 57 -6.31 25.65 18.90
C THR A 57 -6.32 24.94 17.55
N VAL A 58 -7.43 24.31 17.21
CA VAL A 58 -7.67 23.67 15.91
C VAL A 58 -8.76 24.42 15.16
N LYS A 59 -8.47 24.77 13.91
CA LYS A 59 -9.39 25.45 13.00
C LYS A 59 -9.94 24.44 12.01
N VAL A 60 -11.26 24.32 11.98
CA VAL A 60 -11.99 23.57 10.94
C VAL A 60 -12.52 24.57 9.94
N THR A 61 -12.09 24.45 8.69
CA THR A 61 -12.56 25.29 7.59
C THR A 61 -13.60 24.52 6.80
N VAL A 62 -14.68 25.19 6.39
CA VAL A 62 -15.73 24.62 5.54
C VAL A 62 -15.82 25.44 4.28
N LYS A 63 -15.66 24.80 3.12
CA LYS A 63 -15.74 25.43 1.81
C LYS A 63 -16.90 24.82 1.01
N ASN A 64 -17.87 25.67 0.67
CA ASN A 64 -18.99 25.27 -0.16
C ASN A 64 -18.56 25.18 -1.63
N THR A 65 -18.17 24.01 -2.09
CA THR A 65 -17.87 23.75 -3.51
C THR A 65 -19.11 23.39 -4.31
N GLY A 66 -20.22 23.04 -3.64
CA GLY A 66 -21.45 22.59 -4.27
C GLY A 66 -22.22 23.70 -4.99
N PRO A 67 -23.21 23.33 -5.84
CA PRO A 67 -23.91 24.27 -6.70
C PRO A 67 -24.94 25.15 -5.98
N GLN A 68 -25.30 24.83 -4.74
CA GLN A 68 -26.34 25.54 -3.99
C GLN A 68 -25.75 26.38 -2.86
N ARG A 69 -26.48 27.41 -2.46
CA ARG A 69 -26.18 28.17 -1.23
C ARG A 69 -26.31 27.26 -0.01
N MET A 70 -25.27 27.23 0.82
CA MET A 70 -25.22 26.50 2.08
C MET A 70 -25.82 27.33 3.22
N ARG A 71 -26.61 26.70 4.09
CA ARG A 71 -27.24 27.33 5.26
C ARG A 71 -27.32 26.36 6.44
N SER A 72 -27.67 26.86 7.62
CA SER A 72 -27.81 26.06 8.85
C SER A 72 -26.55 25.27 9.20
N LEU A 73 -25.37 25.86 8.96
CA LEU A 73 -24.09 25.19 9.15
C LEU A 73 -23.81 24.94 10.64
N LYS A 74 -23.57 23.69 10.99
CA LYS A 74 -23.01 23.30 12.29
C LYS A 74 -21.77 22.45 12.07
N VAL A 75 -20.72 22.74 12.81
CA VAL A 75 -19.45 22.03 12.75
C VAL A 75 -19.24 21.33 14.09
N SER A 76 -19.20 19.99 14.07
CA SER A 76 -18.78 19.19 15.21
C SER A 76 -17.31 18.81 15.07
N PHE A 77 -16.60 18.76 16.18
CA PHE A 77 -15.19 18.41 16.22
C PHE A 77 -14.90 17.45 17.37
N ALA A 78 -14.16 16.37 17.05
CA ALA A 78 -13.71 15.38 17.98
C ALA A 78 -12.18 15.23 17.87
N GLY A 79 -11.51 15.22 19.03
CA GLY A 79 -10.09 14.93 19.13
C GLY A 79 -9.81 13.44 19.29
N PRO A 80 -8.54 13.06 19.45
CA PRO A 80 -8.13 11.69 19.73
C PRO A 80 -8.85 11.11 20.96
N VAL A 81 -8.97 9.78 21.01
CA VAL A 81 -9.62 9.08 22.13
C VAL A 81 -9.00 9.53 23.47
N GLY A 82 -9.85 9.97 24.40
CA GLY A 82 -9.45 10.44 25.72
C GLY A 82 -9.00 11.89 25.80
N TRP A 83 -9.02 12.66 24.70
CA TRP A 83 -8.67 14.08 24.70
C TRP A 83 -9.92 14.94 24.90
N ALA A 84 -9.82 16.00 25.71
CA ALA A 84 -10.92 16.92 25.92
C ALA A 84 -10.95 18.00 24.83
N VAL A 85 -12.14 18.30 24.32
CA VAL A 85 -12.36 19.29 23.25
C VAL A 85 -13.46 20.26 23.65
N GLN A 86 -13.23 21.57 23.46
CA GLN A 86 -14.21 22.62 23.76
C GLN A 86 -14.23 23.73 22.70
N PRO A 87 -15.42 24.13 22.19
CA PRO A 87 -16.68 23.38 22.26
C PRO A 87 -16.58 22.07 21.46
N THR A 88 -17.54 21.14 21.57
CA THR A 88 -17.59 19.96 20.68
C THR A 88 -18.44 20.21 19.42
N LEU A 89 -19.25 21.27 19.44
CA LEU A 89 -20.15 21.68 18.36
C LEU A 89 -20.23 23.21 18.33
N THR A 90 -20.05 23.78 17.14
CA THR A 90 -20.19 25.22 16.88
C THR A 90 -21.20 25.44 15.77
N SER A 91 -22.22 26.27 16.01
CA SER A 91 -23.12 26.73 14.95
C SER A 91 -22.53 27.96 14.30
N VAL A 92 -22.39 27.95 12.97
CA VAL A 92 -21.80 29.07 12.22
C VAL A 92 -22.95 29.89 11.61
N PRO A 93 -23.23 31.11 12.09
CA PRO A 93 -24.36 31.89 11.63
C PRO A 93 -24.15 32.37 10.18
N GLY A 94 -25.23 32.41 9.42
CA GLY A 94 -25.27 32.98 8.07
C GLY A 94 -25.61 31.98 6.96
N THR A 95 -25.43 32.44 5.72
CA THR A 95 -25.56 31.63 4.52
C THR A 95 -24.34 31.82 3.64
N PHE A 96 -23.85 30.74 3.05
CA PHE A 96 -22.59 30.71 2.33
C PHE A 96 -22.86 30.42 0.86
N GLY A 97 -22.51 31.36 -0.01
CA GLY A 97 -22.66 31.20 -1.46
C GLY A 97 -21.78 30.08 -2.02
N VAL A 98 -21.90 29.82 -3.32
CA VAL A 98 -21.00 28.91 -4.04
C VAL A 98 -19.56 29.45 -3.98
N GLY A 99 -18.60 28.60 -3.65
CA GLY A 99 -17.20 28.94 -3.45
C GLY A 99 -16.87 29.60 -2.11
N ALA A 100 -17.86 29.93 -1.28
CA ALA A 100 -17.63 30.61 -0.01
C ALA A 100 -16.92 29.69 1.00
N THR A 101 -16.05 30.29 1.81
CA THR A 101 -15.30 29.61 2.87
C THR A 101 -15.60 30.26 4.21
N THR A 102 -15.74 29.44 5.25
CA THR A 102 -15.90 29.87 6.64
C THR A 102 -15.12 28.94 7.56
N ALA A 103 -14.97 29.29 8.84
CA ALA A 103 -14.25 28.46 9.79
C ALA A 103 -14.90 28.46 11.19
N ALA A 104 -14.66 27.38 11.92
CA ALA A 104 -14.94 27.23 13.33
C ALA A 104 -13.66 26.87 14.08
N GLU A 105 -13.47 27.43 15.27
CA GLU A 105 -12.31 27.16 16.12
C GLU A 105 -12.69 26.29 17.31
N PHE A 106 -11.78 25.39 17.65
CA PHE A 106 -11.92 24.43 18.73
C PHE A 106 -10.64 24.40 19.55
N ARG A 107 -10.77 24.23 20.86
CA ARG A 107 -9.64 24.07 21.78
C ARG A 107 -9.54 22.62 22.20
N VAL A 108 -8.35 22.07 22.09
CA VAL A 108 -8.06 20.68 22.45
C VAL A 108 -7.08 20.68 23.61
N GLN A 109 -7.42 19.95 24.67
CA GLN A 109 -6.50 19.71 25.77
C GLN A 109 -5.59 18.54 25.40
N VAL A 110 -4.34 18.87 25.11
CA VAL A 110 -3.29 17.96 24.69
C VAL A 110 -2.66 17.37 25.94
N PRO A 111 -2.74 16.04 26.17
CA PRO A 111 -2.08 15.40 27.31
C PRO A 111 -0.55 15.46 27.21
N GLY A 112 0.13 15.22 28.32
CA GLY A 112 1.59 15.08 28.34
C GLY A 112 2.09 14.03 27.35
N LYS A 113 3.21 14.32 26.69
CA LYS A 113 3.87 13.38 25.77
C LYS A 113 4.17 12.05 26.46
N ARG A 114 3.95 10.96 25.73
CA ARG A 114 4.34 9.61 26.11
C ARG A 114 5.37 9.11 25.12
N GLU A 115 6.26 8.24 25.58
CA GLU A 115 7.21 7.57 24.70
C GLU A 115 6.50 6.65 23.71
N GLY A 116 7.15 6.43 22.57
CA GLY A 116 6.65 5.59 21.49
C GLY A 116 5.89 6.37 20.40
N PHE A 117 5.79 5.74 19.24
CA PHE A 117 5.01 6.25 18.12
C PHE A 117 3.51 6.07 18.39
N THR A 118 2.69 7.09 18.15
CA THR A 118 1.23 6.95 18.20
C THR A 118 0.55 7.90 17.24
N LEU A 119 -0.50 7.43 16.57
CA LEU A 119 -1.36 8.26 15.73
C LEU A 119 -2.41 8.99 16.57
N ARG A 120 -2.64 10.26 16.23
CA ARG A 120 -3.63 11.16 16.82
C ARG A 120 -4.58 11.62 15.73
N THR A 121 -5.77 11.05 15.71
CA THR A 121 -6.79 11.38 14.71
C THR A 121 -7.79 12.40 15.26
N PHE A 122 -7.97 13.47 14.51
CA PHE A 122 -8.98 14.49 14.68
C PHE A 122 -10.05 14.31 13.62
N THR A 123 -11.31 14.45 14.00
CA THR A 123 -12.46 14.29 13.09
C THR A 123 -13.33 15.54 13.15
N ALA A 124 -13.58 16.13 12.00
CA ALA A 124 -14.51 17.23 11.83
C ALA A 124 -15.68 16.82 10.95
N THR A 125 -16.89 17.17 11.37
CA THR A 125 -18.11 16.96 10.57
C THR A 125 -18.87 18.26 10.47
N ALA A 126 -19.08 18.73 9.23
CA ALA A 126 -19.97 19.83 8.91
C ALA A 126 -21.34 19.25 8.55
N THR A 127 -22.41 19.78 9.14
CA THR A 127 -23.80 19.50 8.76
C THR A 127 -24.45 20.79 8.27
N TYR A 128 -25.20 20.71 7.18
CA TYR A 128 -25.73 21.88 6.50
C TYR A 128 -26.95 21.53 5.64
N ALA A 129 -27.69 22.56 5.20
CA ALA A 129 -28.69 22.43 4.15
C ALA A 129 -28.22 23.16 2.88
N GLY A 130 -28.52 22.60 1.71
CA GLY A 130 -28.01 23.09 0.42
C GLY A 130 -26.58 22.62 0.15
N GLY A 131 -25.72 23.51 -0.34
CA GLY A 131 -24.33 23.17 -0.70
C GLY A 131 -24.25 22.19 -1.85
N ASP A 132 -23.62 21.04 -1.61
CA ASP A 132 -23.53 19.91 -2.53
C ASP A 132 -24.74 18.95 -2.48
N GLY A 133 -25.73 19.25 -1.63
CA GLY A 133 -26.91 18.41 -1.44
C GLY A 133 -26.68 17.16 -0.57
N ALA A 134 -25.45 16.90 -0.11
CA ALA A 134 -25.13 15.75 0.74
C ALA A 134 -25.62 15.91 2.19
N GLY A 135 -25.89 17.15 2.62
CA GLY A 135 -26.35 17.48 3.97
C GLY A 135 -25.27 17.38 5.06
N SER A 136 -24.15 16.71 4.76
CA SER A 136 -22.98 16.66 5.63
C SER A 136 -21.71 16.36 4.85
N ALA A 137 -20.58 16.80 5.41
CA ALA A 137 -19.25 16.45 4.96
C ALA A 137 -18.37 16.19 6.18
N THR A 138 -17.53 15.16 6.10
CA THR A 138 -16.61 14.76 7.18
C THR A 138 -15.20 14.73 6.65
N ALA A 139 -14.26 15.19 7.47
CA ALA A 139 -12.84 15.05 7.21
C ALA A 139 -12.13 14.57 8.47
N THR A 140 -11.04 13.83 8.26
CA THR A 140 -10.10 13.47 9.31
C THR A 140 -8.75 14.10 9.04
N ARG A 141 -8.05 14.44 10.11
CA ARG A 141 -6.62 14.76 10.09
C ARG A 141 -5.95 13.83 11.08
N THR A 142 -4.88 13.16 10.65
CA THR A 142 -4.08 12.36 11.56
C THR A 142 -2.70 12.96 11.69
N GLU A 143 -2.23 13.04 12.92
CA GLU A 143 -0.92 13.55 13.31
C GLU A 143 -0.20 12.51 14.16
N THR A 144 1.10 12.70 14.39
CA THR A 144 1.97 11.73 15.07
C THR A 144 2.51 12.28 16.38
N ASN A 145 2.49 11.45 17.42
CA ASN A 145 3.36 11.60 18.58
C ASN A 145 4.53 10.63 18.43
N GLY A 146 5.75 11.09 18.70
CA GLY A 146 6.97 10.32 18.47
C GLY A 146 7.33 10.26 16.98
N ALA A 147 8.49 9.70 16.68
CA ALA A 147 8.97 9.53 15.31
C ALA A 147 8.70 8.11 14.81
N PRO A 148 8.31 7.92 13.53
CA PRO A 148 8.36 6.60 12.89
C PRO A 148 9.80 6.08 12.85
N PHE A 149 9.98 4.79 12.58
CA PHE A 149 11.29 4.26 12.22
C PHE A 149 11.85 5.01 11.01
N ALA A 150 13.15 5.32 11.02
CA ALA A 150 13.77 6.15 9.99
C ALA A 150 13.67 5.57 8.57
N ASN A 151 13.62 4.24 8.46
CA ASN A 151 13.43 3.47 7.24
C ASN A 151 13.03 2.03 7.63
N LEU A 152 12.77 1.17 6.64
CA LEU A 152 12.36 -0.21 6.90
C LEU A 152 13.44 -1.01 7.63
N ALA A 153 14.72 -0.82 7.27
CA ALA A 153 15.84 -1.52 7.91
C ALA A 153 15.94 -1.24 9.42
N ALA A 154 15.65 -0.01 9.86
CA ALA A 154 15.58 0.33 11.28
C ALA A 154 14.44 -0.40 12.04
N ALA A 155 13.46 -0.95 11.32
CA ALA A 155 12.35 -1.72 11.88
C ALA A 155 12.52 -3.23 11.75
N TYR A 156 13.61 -3.72 11.14
CA TYR A 156 13.86 -5.16 11.00
C TYR A 156 13.80 -5.86 12.36
N ASN A 157 13.00 -6.91 12.42
CA ASN A 157 12.68 -7.61 13.66
C ASN A 157 12.78 -9.12 13.55
N ASN A 158 13.04 -9.67 12.36
CA ASN A 158 13.11 -11.10 12.11
C ASN A 158 14.32 -11.51 11.25
N VAL A 159 14.84 -12.72 11.47
CA VAL A 159 15.94 -13.31 10.68
C VAL A 159 15.34 -14.21 9.61
N GLY A 160 15.21 -13.68 8.39
CA GLY A 160 14.60 -14.38 7.26
C GLY A 160 15.60 -15.12 6.39
N ILE A 161 16.87 -14.74 6.43
CA ILE A 161 17.92 -15.21 5.52
C ILE A 161 19.12 -15.70 6.35
N THR A 162 19.61 -16.89 6.06
CA THR A 162 20.82 -17.43 6.68
C THR A 162 21.79 -17.99 5.65
N ASP A 163 23.04 -18.15 6.06
CA ASP A 163 24.05 -18.86 5.29
C ASP A 163 23.80 -20.37 5.35
N GLU A 164 23.98 -21.12 4.26
CA GLU A 164 23.84 -22.59 4.25
C GLU A 164 24.80 -23.28 5.24
N GLY A 165 25.94 -22.66 5.57
CA GLY A 165 26.89 -23.13 6.58
C GLY A 165 26.58 -22.69 8.02
N GLU A 166 25.65 -21.74 8.21
CA GLU A 166 25.24 -21.21 9.51
C GLU A 166 23.72 -20.95 9.54
N THR A 167 22.93 -22.02 9.56
CA THR A 167 21.47 -21.93 9.49
C THR A 167 20.78 -21.65 10.83
N GLY A 168 21.49 -21.85 11.94
CA GLY A 168 20.95 -21.80 13.30
C GLY A 168 20.23 -20.50 13.71
N PRO A 169 20.67 -19.30 13.27
CA PRO A 169 20.00 -18.05 13.62
C PRO A 169 18.66 -17.80 12.92
N GLY A 170 18.30 -18.57 11.90
CA GLY A 170 17.12 -18.33 11.06
C GLY A 170 15.82 -18.58 11.81
N ASP A 171 14.79 -17.76 11.55
CA ASP A 171 13.44 -17.95 12.08
C ASP A 171 12.37 -17.24 11.23
N TYR A 172 12.45 -17.41 9.90
CA TYR A 172 11.51 -16.81 8.96
C TYR A 172 10.05 -17.18 9.25
N ASP A 173 9.79 -18.46 9.53
CA ASP A 173 8.44 -19.02 9.70
C ASP A 173 8.04 -19.29 11.16
N GLY A 174 8.89 -18.98 12.14
CA GLY A 174 8.67 -19.28 13.56
C GLY A 174 9.05 -20.71 13.96
N GLU A 175 9.56 -21.52 13.04
CA GLU A 175 10.03 -22.89 13.27
C GLU A 175 11.55 -23.03 13.10
N GLY A 176 12.27 -21.91 13.05
CA GLY A 176 13.72 -21.88 12.83
C GLY A 176 14.16 -22.05 11.37
N ASN A 177 13.24 -21.98 10.40
CA ASN A 177 13.59 -22.10 9.00
C ASN A 177 13.85 -20.73 8.36
N SER A 178 14.62 -20.66 7.29
CA SER A 178 14.94 -19.40 6.59
C SER A 178 15.25 -19.62 5.12
N PHE A 179 15.28 -18.55 4.32
CA PHE A 179 15.81 -18.59 2.97
C PHE A 179 17.33 -18.82 3.00
N SER A 180 17.84 -19.57 2.01
CA SER A 180 19.29 -19.68 1.78
C SER A 180 19.80 -18.44 1.06
N ALA A 181 20.78 -17.76 1.67
CA ALA A 181 21.46 -16.62 1.06
C ALA A 181 22.08 -16.98 -0.31
N GLN A 182 22.65 -18.18 -0.42
CA GLN A 182 23.27 -18.69 -1.65
C GLN A 182 22.24 -18.88 -2.76
N LYS A 183 21.07 -19.43 -2.43
CA LYS A 183 20.00 -19.64 -3.43
C LYS A 183 19.35 -18.33 -3.85
N LEU A 184 19.18 -17.39 -2.92
CA LEU A 184 18.68 -16.05 -3.22
C LEU A 184 19.63 -15.30 -4.15
N ALA A 185 20.94 -15.30 -3.86
CA ALA A 185 21.95 -14.68 -4.73
C ALA A 185 21.95 -15.31 -6.14
N ALA A 186 21.88 -16.64 -6.23
CA ALA A 186 21.76 -17.35 -7.51
C ALA A 186 20.46 -17.01 -8.27
N ALA A 187 19.42 -16.56 -7.57
CA ALA A 187 18.16 -16.06 -8.14
C ALA A 187 18.16 -14.54 -8.39
N GLY A 188 19.30 -13.86 -8.23
CA GLY A 188 19.47 -12.42 -8.48
C GLY A 188 19.15 -11.51 -7.29
N LEU A 189 18.90 -12.07 -6.11
CA LEU A 189 18.67 -11.32 -4.87
C LEU A 189 19.96 -11.31 -4.02
N GLU A 190 20.89 -10.45 -4.40
CA GLU A 190 22.15 -10.22 -3.70
C GLU A 190 22.00 -9.10 -2.64
N PRO A 191 22.80 -9.08 -1.56
CA PRO A 191 22.73 -8.02 -0.55
C PRO A 191 22.89 -6.61 -1.16
N SER A 192 21.99 -5.69 -0.82
CA SER A 192 21.89 -4.34 -1.42
C SER A 192 21.68 -4.33 -2.94
N GLY A 193 21.28 -5.47 -3.51
CA GLY A 193 20.97 -5.62 -4.92
C GLY A 193 19.68 -4.90 -5.29
N ARG A 194 19.66 -4.29 -6.47
CA ARG A 194 18.50 -3.61 -7.03
C ARG A 194 17.43 -4.62 -7.46
N VAL A 195 16.18 -4.38 -7.09
CA VAL A 195 15.02 -5.20 -7.47
C VAL A 195 13.97 -4.30 -8.14
N GLU A 196 13.71 -4.51 -9.42
CA GLU A 196 12.63 -3.80 -10.12
C GLU A 196 11.34 -4.62 -10.05
N ALA A 197 10.29 -4.05 -9.47
CA ALA A 197 8.98 -4.70 -9.44
C ALA A 197 7.84 -3.68 -9.47
N LEU A 198 6.80 -3.97 -10.26
CA LEU A 198 5.55 -3.19 -10.31
C LEU A 198 5.76 -1.68 -10.58
N GLY A 199 6.85 -1.31 -11.25
CA GLY A 199 7.21 0.07 -11.57
C GLY A 199 7.97 0.82 -10.47
N ALA A 200 8.38 0.13 -9.39
CA ALA A 200 9.24 0.67 -8.36
C ALA A 200 10.64 0.05 -8.42
N GLU A 201 11.63 0.83 -7.98
CA GLU A 201 12.98 0.38 -7.68
C GLU A 201 13.07 0.11 -6.17
N LEU A 202 13.29 -1.16 -5.82
CA LEU A 202 13.46 -1.65 -4.45
C LEU A 202 14.90 -2.12 -4.25
N GLU A 203 15.31 -2.32 -3.00
CA GLU A 203 16.61 -2.84 -2.60
C GLU A 203 16.46 -4.13 -1.79
N TRP A 204 17.18 -5.18 -2.17
CA TRP A 204 17.26 -6.39 -1.35
C TRP A 204 18.08 -6.11 -0.07
N PRO A 205 17.71 -6.64 1.11
CA PRO A 205 18.37 -6.30 2.37
C PRO A 205 19.89 -6.45 2.34
N GLY A 206 20.61 -5.37 2.68
CA GLY A 206 22.08 -5.31 2.69
C GLY A 206 22.74 -5.79 3.98
N VAL A 207 22.05 -6.59 4.81
CA VAL A 207 22.60 -7.09 6.08
C VAL A 207 23.25 -8.47 5.90
N SER A 208 24.18 -8.83 6.78
CA SER A 208 24.79 -10.17 6.77
C SER A 208 23.73 -11.26 7.05
N PRO A 209 23.79 -12.43 6.38
CA PRO A 209 22.92 -13.56 6.71
C PRO A 209 22.99 -13.90 8.20
N GLY A 210 21.86 -14.25 8.80
CA GLY A 210 21.73 -14.47 10.24
C GLY A 210 21.44 -13.20 11.07
N ALA A 211 21.57 -12.01 10.48
CA ALA A 211 21.06 -10.77 11.06
C ALA A 211 19.57 -10.57 10.72
N LYS A 212 18.91 -9.65 11.42
CA LYS A 212 17.52 -9.28 11.09
C LYS A 212 17.49 -8.55 9.75
N ASP A 213 16.70 -9.07 8.82
CA ASP A 213 16.68 -8.65 7.41
C ASP A 213 15.28 -8.30 6.89
N ASN A 214 14.24 -8.51 7.70
CA ASN A 214 12.87 -8.22 7.32
C ASN A 214 12.03 -7.74 8.50
N VAL A 215 10.90 -7.14 8.16
CA VAL A 215 9.86 -6.76 9.12
C VAL A 215 8.71 -7.77 9.06
N ALA A 216 8.56 -8.55 10.12
CA ALA A 216 7.31 -9.23 10.42
C ALA A 216 6.30 -8.20 10.95
N GLY A 217 5.13 -8.12 10.30
CA GLY A 217 4.13 -7.09 10.53
C GLY A 217 3.61 -7.03 11.98
N ALA A 218 3.73 -5.85 12.60
CA ALA A 218 3.27 -5.58 13.96
C ALA A 218 2.61 -4.19 14.11
N GLY A 219 2.34 -3.48 13.00
CA GLY A 219 1.81 -2.11 13.05
C GLY A 219 2.89 -1.01 13.09
N GLN A 220 4.11 -1.32 12.67
CA GLN A 220 5.22 -0.37 12.65
C GLN A 220 4.90 0.81 11.72
N ALA A 221 5.27 2.01 12.16
CA ALA A 221 5.28 3.19 11.31
C ALA A 221 6.69 3.43 10.79
N ILE A 222 6.83 3.54 9.47
CA ILE A 222 8.10 3.65 8.78
C ILE A 222 8.11 4.92 7.93
N ALA A 223 9.10 5.78 8.14
CA ALA A 223 9.27 6.97 7.32
C ALA A 223 9.53 6.55 5.86
N LEU A 224 8.86 7.22 4.94
CA LEU A 224 9.02 7.03 3.50
C LEU A 224 8.64 8.34 2.81
N SER A 225 9.54 8.89 2.00
CA SER A 225 9.30 10.16 1.32
C SER A 225 9.28 9.96 -0.19
N GLY A 226 8.25 10.48 -0.83
CA GLY A 226 8.14 10.50 -2.30
C GLY A 226 6.72 10.80 -2.76
N ARG A 227 6.53 10.80 -4.08
CA ARG A 227 5.24 10.93 -4.76
C ARG A 227 5.16 9.89 -5.86
N GLY A 228 3.99 9.33 -6.07
CA GLY A 228 3.76 8.31 -7.11
C GLY A 228 2.39 7.69 -6.96
N GLY A 229 1.95 6.95 -7.97
CA GLY A 229 0.61 6.34 -7.98
C GLY A 229 0.50 5.03 -7.20
N LYS A 230 1.62 4.44 -6.78
CA LYS A 230 1.67 3.14 -6.10
C LYS A 230 2.77 3.10 -5.05
N LEU A 231 2.47 2.48 -3.92
CA LEU A 231 3.45 1.96 -2.97
C LEU A 231 3.62 0.46 -3.27
N VAL A 232 4.85 0.04 -3.52
CA VAL A 232 5.22 -1.34 -3.80
C VAL A 232 5.95 -1.91 -2.59
N PHE A 233 5.58 -3.13 -2.21
CA PHE A 233 6.21 -3.91 -1.16
C PHE A 233 6.91 -5.12 -1.79
N LEU A 234 8.14 -5.39 -1.36
CA LEU A 234 8.86 -6.63 -1.61
C LEU A 234 8.77 -7.49 -0.35
N GLY A 235 8.26 -8.70 -0.47
CA GLY A 235 7.95 -9.50 0.70
C GLY A 235 7.60 -10.94 0.39
N SER A 236 7.23 -11.67 1.43
CA SER A 236 6.73 -13.03 1.33
C SER A 236 5.87 -13.37 2.54
N GLY A 237 5.04 -14.40 2.41
CA GLY A 237 4.05 -14.78 3.41
C GLY A 237 4.45 -16.02 4.19
N VAL A 238 4.02 -16.09 5.45
CA VAL A 238 4.02 -17.33 6.24
C VAL A 238 2.57 -17.73 6.47
N THR A 239 2.19 -18.96 6.14
CA THR A 239 0.79 -19.43 6.05
C THR A 239 -0.04 -18.75 4.94
N GLY A 240 -1.24 -19.27 4.64
CA GLY A 240 -2.17 -18.63 3.70
C GLY A 240 -2.86 -17.36 4.25
N GLY A 241 -2.53 -16.94 5.48
CA GLY A 241 -3.09 -15.78 6.16
C GLY A 241 -2.24 -14.52 6.06
N ALA A 242 -1.22 -14.48 5.21
CA ALA A 242 -0.29 -13.35 5.06
C ALA A 242 -0.89 -12.18 4.27
N THR A 243 -1.97 -11.61 4.79
CA THR A 243 -2.67 -10.45 4.22
C THR A 243 -2.80 -9.34 5.26
N GLY A 244 -2.99 -8.10 4.80
CA GLY A 244 -3.16 -6.97 5.70
C GLY A 244 -3.51 -5.69 4.99
N THR A 245 -3.68 -4.62 5.76
CA THR A 245 -3.89 -3.27 5.25
C THR A 245 -2.69 -2.40 5.62
N ALA A 246 -2.05 -1.81 4.61
CA ALA A 246 -1.11 -0.72 4.82
C ALA A 246 -1.86 0.60 4.80
N THR A 247 -1.45 1.54 5.65
CA THR A 247 -1.97 2.92 5.64
C THR A 247 -0.83 3.89 5.38
N VAL A 248 -0.98 4.71 4.36
CA VAL A 248 -0.01 5.70 3.92
C VAL A 248 -0.49 7.06 4.34
N TYR A 249 0.35 7.76 5.09
CA TYR A 249 0.09 9.11 5.58
C TYR A 249 0.88 10.11 4.75
N TYR A 250 0.21 11.20 4.38
CA TYR A 250 0.77 12.26 3.56
C TYR A 250 1.08 13.49 4.41
N THR A 251 2.01 14.32 3.94
CA THR A 251 2.45 15.52 4.67
C THR A 251 1.35 16.58 4.87
N ASP A 252 0.22 16.46 4.16
CA ASP A 252 -0.95 17.34 4.34
C ASP A 252 -1.83 16.92 5.54
N GLY A 253 -1.55 15.76 6.16
CA GLY A 253 -2.27 15.16 7.28
C GLY A 253 -3.40 14.21 6.86
N SER A 254 -3.61 14.01 5.55
CA SER A 254 -4.52 13.00 5.02
C SER A 254 -3.85 11.63 4.90
N SER A 255 -4.63 10.60 4.59
CA SER A 255 -4.11 9.23 4.41
C SER A 255 -4.90 8.44 3.36
N THR A 256 -4.26 7.41 2.81
CA THR A 256 -4.89 6.37 1.99
C THR A 256 -4.57 5.01 2.61
N SER A 257 -5.49 4.05 2.52
CA SER A 257 -5.25 2.68 2.92
C SER A 257 -5.46 1.74 1.75
N GLY A 258 -4.69 0.65 1.71
CA GLY A 258 -4.83 -0.40 0.71
C GLY A 258 -4.55 -1.76 1.31
N SER A 259 -5.36 -2.75 0.92
CA SER A 259 -5.13 -4.14 1.27
C SER A 259 -4.15 -4.79 0.31
N PHE A 260 -3.30 -5.66 0.85
CA PHE A 260 -2.36 -6.46 0.08
C PHE A 260 -2.11 -7.79 0.80
N GLY A 261 -1.43 -8.71 0.12
CA GLY A 261 -0.93 -9.93 0.75
C GLY A 261 0.16 -10.58 -0.08
N PHE A 262 0.81 -11.55 0.55
CA PHE A 262 1.78 -12.42 -0.10
C PHE A 262 1.32 -13.87 0.03
N PRO A 263 1.49 -14.71 -1.00
CA PRO A 263 1.33 -16.15 -0.85
C PRO A 263 2.24 -16.68 0.25
N ASN A 264 1.89 -17.85 0.82
CA ASN A 264 2.89 -18.61 1.58
C ASN A 264 4.16 -18.75 0.73
N TRP A 265 5.30 -18.46 1.36
CA TRP A 265 6.64 -18.55 0.77
C TRP A 265 6.88 -19.87 0.04
N SER A 266 6.15 -20.93 0.39
CA SER A 266 6.08 -22.20 -0.34
C SER A 266 4.63 -22.68 -0.52
N PHE A 267 4.41 -23.66 -1.40
CA PHE A 267 3.14 -24.39 -1.58
C PHE A 267 1.93 -23.63 -2.14
N ASP A 268 1.76 -22.34 -1.85
CA ASP A 268 0.66 -21.55 -2.39
C ASP A 268 0.89 -21.21 -3.89
N PRO A 269 -0.19 -20.98 -4.65
CA PRO A 269 -0.11 -20.39 -5.98
C PRO A 269 0.66 -19.06 -5.95
N ALA A 270 1.58 -18.86 -6.90
CA ALA A 270 2.47 -17.70 -6.90
C ALA A 270 1.75 -16.35 -7.13
N ASP A 271 0.50 -16.38 -7.59
CA ASP A 271 -0.38 -15.24 -7.84
C ASP A 271 -1.45 -15.06 -6.76
N ALA A 272 -1.43 -15.87 -5.68
CA ALA A 272 -2.37 -15.72 -4.59
C ALA A 272 -2.30 -14.30 -4.00
N HIS A 273 -3.46 -13.80 -3.58
CA HIS A 273 -3.64 -12.43 -3.07
C HIS A 273 -3.32 -11.31 -4.08
N GLY A 274 -3.08 -11.60 -5.37
CA GLY A 274 -2.72 -10.60 -6.37
C GLY A 274 -1.23 -10.24 -6.37
N ALA A 275 -0.39 -11.05 -5.72
CA ALA A 275 1.05 -10.85 -5.70
C ALA A 275 1.70 -11.18 -7.05
N THR A 276 2.89 -10.63 -7.28
CA THR A 276 3.74 -10.90 -8.44
C THR A 276 4.99 -11.63 -7.98
N LEU A 277 5.31 -12.77 -8.60
CA LEU A 277 6.55 -13.49 -8.31
C LEU A 277 7.77 -12.65 -8.71
N VAL A 278 8.70 -12.45 -7.77
CA VAL A 278 9.98 -11.75 -8.00
C VAL A 278 11.10 -12.75 -8.15
N ALA A 279 11.22 -13.69 -7.20
CA ALA A 279 12.24 -14.72 -7.22
C ALA A 279 11.71 -16.05 -6.67
N SER A 280 12.30 -17.14 -7.13
CA SER A 280 12.01 -18.50 -6.65
C SER A 280 13.33 -19.23 -6.46
N THR A 281 13.55 -19.74 -5.26
CA THR A 281 14.73 -20.53 -4.87
C THR A 281 14.35 -21.98 -4.66
N ASP A 282 15.30 -22.90 -4.89
CA ASP A 282 15.17 -24.29 -4.51
C ASP A 282 15.56 -24.46 -3.04
N GLY A 283 14.75 -25.19 -2.27
CA GLY A 283 15.03 -25.51 -0.87
C GLY A 283 15.06 -24.32 0.10
N ARG A 284 15.32 -24.64 1.36
CA ARG A 284 15.41 -23.69 2.47
C ARG A 284 16.49 -24.11 3.46
N ASN A 285 16.91 -23.17 4.28
CA ASN A 285 17.70 -23.45 5.47
C ASN A 285 16.76 -23.88 6.61
N ARG A 286 17.16 -24.93 7.31
CA ARG A 286 16.49 -25.51 8.49
C ARG A 286 17.45 -25.50 9.67
N PRO A 287 16.97 -25.72 10.91
CA PRO A 287 17.85 -25.80 12.08
C PRO A 287 18.96 -26.87 11.99
N ASP A 288 18.76 -27.92 11.19
CA ASP A 288 19.69 -29.02 10.92
C ASP A 288 20.44 -28.90 9.58
N GLY A 289 20.42 -27.72 8.96
CA GLY A 289 21.11 -27.40 7.72
C GLY A 289 20.19 -27.23 6.50
N TYR A 290 20.78 -26.92 5.34
CA TYR A 290 20.04 -26.78 4.09
C TYR A 290 19.25 -28.06 3.75
N GLY A 291 18.02 -27.92 3.27
CA GLY A 291 17.17 -29.03 2.89
C GLY A 291 15.96 -28.63 2.07
N ASN A 292 14.99 -29.55 1.94
CA ASN A 292 13.79 -29.37 1.12
C ASN A 292 14.05 -29.08 -0.37
N ALA A 293 15.16 -29.59 -0.92
CA ALA A 293 15.39 -29.53 -2.36
C ALA A 293 14.21 -30.15 -3.15
N GLY A 294 13.89 -29.55 -4.29
CA GLY A 294 12.69 -29.80 -5.08
C GLY A 294 11.48 -28.95 -4.69
N ILE A 295 11.53 -28.20 -3.59
CA ILE A 295 10.46 -27.31 -3.14
C ILE A 295 10.87 -25.86 -3.40
N ALA A 296 9.98 -25.12 -4.06
CA ALA A 296 10.19 -23.71 -4.34
C ALA A 296 9.84 -22.84 -3.14
N TYR A 297 10.78 -21.96 -2.78
CA TYR A 297 10.62 -20.90 -1.79
C TYR A 297 10.73 -19.54 -2.47
N ARG A 298 9.78 -18.63 -2.22
CA ARG A 298 9.50 -17.51 -3.14
C ARG A 298 9.44 -16.17 -2.45
N VAL A 299 9.90 -15.16 -3.18
CA VAL A 299 9.81 -13.74 -2.86
C VAL A 299 8.87 -13.09 -3.88
N PHE A 300 8.02 -12.19 -3.42
CA PHE A 300 6.96 -11.58 -4.19
C PHE A 300 6.98 -10.05 -4.06
N ALA A 301 6.31 -9.40 -5.00
CA ALA A 301 5.95 -8.00 -4.92
C ALA A 301 4.43 -7.84 -4.89
N HIS A 302 3.94 -6.83 -4.17
CA HIS A 302 2.55 -6.40 -4.22
C HIS A 302 2.48 -4.88 -4.09
N SER A 303 1.49 -4.24 -4.70
CA SER A 303 1.31 -2.79 -4.61
C SER A 303 -0.04 -2.39 -4.02
N VAL A 304 -0.08 -1.22 -3.40
CA VAL A 304 -1.33 -0.50 -3.06
C VAL A 304 -1.35 0.85 -3.78
N ALA A 305 -2.55 1.29 -4.17
CA ALA A 305 -2.72 2.57 -4.86
C ALA A 305 -2.49 3.76 -3.90
N LEU A 306 -1.86 4.81 -4.43
CA LEU A 306 -1.63 6.08 -3.75
C LEU A 306 -2.32 7.22 -4.50
N ASP A 307 -2.46 8.35 -3.81
CA ASP A 307 -2.74 9.62 -4.46
C ASP A 307 -1.44 10.21 -5.02
N ALA A 308 -1.26 10.12 -6.33
CA ALA A 308 -0.04 10.57 -7.01
C ALA A 308 0.23 12.07 -6.87
N THR A 309 -0.75 12.87 -6.44
CA THR A 309 -0.58 14.31 -6.25
C THR A 309 0.02 14.66 -4.88
N LYS A 310 0.06 13.71 -3.95
CA LYS A 310 0.42 13.92 -2.55
C LYS A 310 1.82 13.41 -2.23
N GLN A 311 2.46 14.10 -1.28
CA GLN A 311 3.75 13.71 -0.71
C GLN A 311 3.54 12.72 0.42
N VAL A 312 4.08 11.51 0.28
CA VAL A 312 4.12 10.51 1.35
C VAL A 312 5.07 10.98 2.45
N GLU A 313 4.67 10.77 3.71
CA GLU A 313 5.46 11.05 4.91
C GLU A 313 5.91 9.76 5.61
N PHE A 314 4.97 8.83 5.82
CA PHE A 314 5.26 7.53 6.41
C PHE A 314 4.18 6.51 6.07
N VAL A 315 4.51 5.23 6.26
CA VAL A 315 3.63 4.08 6.05
C VAL A 315 3.48 3.34 7.37
N VAL A 316 2.24 3.00 7.73
CA VAL A 316 1.94 2.05 8.81
C VAL A 316 1.66 0.69 8.20
N LEU A 317 2.49 -0.28 8.57
CA LEU A 317 2.41 -1.67 8.13
C LEU A 317 1.25 -2.40 8.83
N PRO A 318 0.74 -3.52 8.28
CA PRO A 318 -0.29 -4.30 8.94
C PRO A 318 0.22 -4.93 10.25
N SER A 319 -0.67 -5.06 11.23
CA SER A 319 -0.43 -5.83 12.46
C SER A 319 -0.69 -7.32 12.24
N ASN A 320 0.03 -7.93 11.29
CA ASN A 320 -0.04 -9.35 11.00
C ASN A 320 1.38 -9.91 10.82
N ARG A 321 1.81 -10.77 11.76
CA ARG A 321 3.18 -11.31 11.78
C ARG A 321 3.48 -12.26 10.64
N ASN A 322 2.45 -12.77 9.96
CA ASN A 322 2.59 -13.61 8.79
C ASN A 322 3.04 -12.85 7.53
N VAL A 323 2.97 -11.51 7.55
CA VAL A 323 3.43 -10.65 6.47
C VAL A 323 4.88 -10.24 6.74
N HIS A 324 5.80 -10.69 5.90
CA HIS A 324 7.21 -10.31 5.96
C HIS A 324 7.55 -9.36 4.82
N ILE A 325 8.16 -8.22 5.15
CA ILE A 325 8.55 -7.19 4.19
C ILE A 325 10.06 -7.01 4.24
N PHE A 326 10.70 -7.20 3.10
CA PHE A 326 12.15 -7.02 2.91
C PHE A 326 12.47 -5.59 2.49
N ASP A 327 11.61 -4.98 1.65
CA ASP A 327 11.71 -3.58 1.26
C ASP A 327 10.37 -2.97 0.82
N MET A 328 10.30 -1.64 0.72
CA MET A 328 9.18 -0.93 0.09
C MET A 328 9.62 0.38 -0.57
N ALA A 329 8.99 0.69 -1.70
CA ALA A 329 9.31 1.88 -2.49
C ALA A 329 8.08 2.44 -3.20
N ILE A 330 8.13 3.73 -3.54
CA ILE A 330 7.09 4.40 -4.32
C ILE A 330 7.44 4.23 -5.80
N ALA A 331 6.48 3.74 -6.59
CA ALA A 331 6.65 3.63 -8.03
C ALA A 331 6.69 5.01 -8.69
N SER A 332 7.63 5.20 -9.59
CA SER A 332 7.83 6.43 -10.39
C SER A 332 6.74 6.62 -11.44
#